data_AF-A0AAE6YP65-F1
#
_entry.id   AF-A0AAE6YP65-F1
#
_cell.length_a   1.000
_cell.length_b   1.000
_cell.length_c   1.000
_cell.angle_alpha   90.00
_cell.angle_beta   90.00
_cell.angle_gamma   90.00
#
_symmetry.space_group_name_H-M   'P 1'
#
loop_
_entity.id
_entity.type
_entity.pdbx_description
1 polymer ?
#
loop_
_entity_poly.entity_id
_entity_poly.type
_entity_poly.pdbx_seq_one_letter_code
_entity_poly.pdbx_strand_id
1 'polypeptide(L)'
;MNGNTSLRYSEFREGSFDFQTSQQNHLNKQVVTVRVSDEMEYILNKLNIDTGNWTQFEFFEFATLKSVYSKSVFRFLKQYRKTGFWKVDLADFKKLLNVPESYKPTHIDSRVLKPVMKELPSIFKGLKVHKIKSRRRGNQLLGYEFTFQKESTHNWIDDKYDKSGNAKKTPVGSKIPDWYDPDYKNETTPESQKELERIKQESLDKMKN
;
A
#
# COMPACT_ATOMS: atom_id res chain seq x y z
N MET A 1 -30.10 9.84 -18.81
CA MET A 1 -29.22 10.37 -19.86
C MET A 1 -27.83 9.78 -19.63
N ASN A 2 -27.41 8.82 -20.45
CA ASN A 2 -26.10 8.17 -20.32
C ASN A 2 -25.07 9.06 -21.02
N GLY A 3 -24.43 9.95 -20.25
CA GLY A 3 -23.34 10.78 -20.76
C GLY A 3 -22.12 9.91 -21.04
N ASN A 4 -21.80 9.70 -22.31
CA ASN A 4 -20.64 8.96 -22.75
C ASN A 4 -19.44 9.94 -22.80
N THR A 5 -18.72 10.10 -21.69
CA THR A 5 -17.56 11.00 -21.64
C THR A 5 -16.31 10.21 -22.02
N SER A 6 -15.93 10.27 -23.30
CA SER A 6 -14.66 9.74 -23.80
C SER A 6 -13.57 10.79 -23.58
N LEU A 7 -12.71 10.59 -22.57
CA LEU A 7 -11.53 11.43 -22.39
C LEU A 7 -10.38 10.81 -23.19
N ARG A 8 -10.03 11.43 -24.32
CA ARG A 8 -8.83 11.10 -25.10
C ARG A 8 -7.72 12.06 -24.69
N TYR A 9 -6.64 11.56 -24.10
CA TYR A 9 -5.42 12.33 -23.86
C TYR A 9 -4.40 11.95 -24.94
N SER A 10 -4.11 12.85 -25.88
CA SER A 10 -3.20 12.59 -27.00
C SER A 10 -2.00 13.55 -26.97
N GLU A 11 -0.88 13.08 -26.45
CA GLU A 11 0.44 13.61 -26.82
C GLU A 11 1.36 12.43 -27.15
N PHE A 12 1.69 12.31 -28.44
CA PHE A 12 2.45 11.20 -29.01
C PHE A 12 3.96 11.37 -28.78
N ARG A 13 4.63 10.29 -28.38
CA ARG A 13 6.08 10.11 -28.52
C ARG A 13 6.34 8.69 -28.99
N GLU A 14 7.30 8.51 -29.89
CA GLU A 14 7.70 7.20 -30.42
C GLU A 14 7.94 6.19 -29.27
N GLY A 15 7.22 5.06 -29.28
CA GLY A 15 7.21 4.08 -28.18
C GLY A 15 6.11 4.28 -27.12
N SER A 16 5.13 5.15 -27.35
CA SER A 16 3.99 5.33 -26.43
C SER A 16 2.92 4.24 -26.58
N PHE A 17 2.56 3.58 -25.47
CA PHE A 17 1.36 2.73 -25.40
C PHE A 17 0.11 3.59 -25.23
N ASP A 18 -0.92 3.33 -26.03
CA ASP A 18 -2.17 4.08 -26.01
C ASP A 18 -3.10 3.53 -24.92
N PHE A 19 -3.33 4.30 -23.85
CA PHE A 19 -4.25 3.94 -22.78
C PHE A 19 -5.68 4.37 -23.16
N GLN A 20 -6.25 3.72 -24.19
CA GLN A 20 -7.66 3.94 -24.51
C GLN A 20 -8.52 3.34 -23.42
N THR A 21 -9.09 4.21 -22.57
CA THR A 21 -10.00 3.82 -21.50
C THR A 21 -11.38 4.37 -21.81
N SER A 22 -12.35 3.47 -22.04
CA SER A 22 -13.77 3.85 -22.04
C SER A 22 -14.32 3.62 -20.65
N GLN A 23 -14.94 4.66 -20.06
CA GLN A 23 -15.60 4.55 -18.76
C GLN A 23 -17.11 4.73 -18.93
N GLN A 24 -17.88 3.78 -18.39
CA GLN A 24 -19.34 3.90 -18.31
C GLN A 24 -19.76 4.03 -16.84
N ASN A 25 -20.30 5.20 -16.49
CA ASN A 25 -20.75 5.49 -15.13
C ASN A 25 -22.22 5.14 -14.97
N HIS A 26 -22.51 4.12 -14.16
CA HIS A 26 -23.87 3.81 -13.75
C HIS A 26 -24.17 4.53 -12.43
N LEU A 27 -24.57 5.81 -12.53
CA LEU A 27 -24.82 6.71 -11.40
C LEU A 27 -25.76 6.13 -10.32
N ASN A 28 -26.66 5.23 -10.71
CA ASN A 28 -27.63 4.61 -9.80
C ASN A 28 -27.08 3.37 -9.06
N LYS A 29 -25.90 2.86 -9.41
CA LYS A 29 -25.33 1.61 -8.88
C LYS A 29 -23.95 1.77 -8.23
N GLN A 30 -23.34 2.96 -8.27
CA GLN A 30 -21.93 3.18 -7.86
C GLN A 30 -20.94 2.20 -8.52
N VAL A 31 -21.23 1.77 -9.75
CA VAL A 31 -20.37 0.88 -10.53
C VAL A 31 -19.76 1.67 -11.69
N VAL A 32 -18.44 1.56 -11.83
CA VAL A 32 -17.67 2.08 -12.96
C VAL A 32 -17.09 0.90 -13.73
N THR A 33 -17.43 0.79 -15.01
CA THR A 33 -16.84 -0.20 -15.90
C THR A 33 -15.76 0.46 -16.73
N VAL A 34 -14.53 -0.04 -16.62
CA VAL A 34 -13.37 0.42 -17.39
C VAL A 34 -12.96 -0.68 -18.36
N ARG A 35 -12.83 -0.32 -19.64
CA ARG A 35 -12.22 -1.19 -20.66
C ARG A 35 -10.84 -0.68 -21.00
N VAL A 36 -9.86 -1.57 -21.13
CA VAL A 36 -8.50 -1.29 -21.58
C VAL A 36 -8.32 -1.90 -22.97
N SER A 37 -7.40 -1.35 -23.77
CA SER A 37 -7.02 -1.90 -25.08
C SER A 37 -6.57 -3.37 -24.99
N ASP A 38 -6.95 -4.18 -25.98
CA ASP A 38 -6.58 -5.60 -26.06
C ASP A 38 -5.06 -5.79 -26.18
N GLU A 39 -4.31 -4.81 -26.72
CA GLU A 39 -2.84 -4.83 -26.78
C GLU A 39 -2.18 -4.86 -25.38
N MET A 40 -2.91 -4.41 -24.34
CA MET A 40 -2.43 -4.43 -22.95
C MET A 40 -2.82 -5.69 -22.19
N GLU A 41 -3.60 -6.59 -22.79
CA GLU A 41 -4.02 -7.84 -22.15
C GLU A 41 -2.80 -8.62 -21.64
N TYR A 42 -1.72 -8.67 -22.44
CA TYR A 42 -0.47 -9.33 -22.03
C TYR A 42 0.16 -8.67 -20.80
N ILE A 43 0.19 -7.34 -20.72
CA ILE A 43 0.84 -6.63 -19.61
C ILE A 43 0.02 -6.77 -18.33
N LEU A 44 -1.32 -6.77 -18.41
CA LEU A 44 -2.20 -6.81 -17.23
C LEU A 44 -2.55 -8.24 -16.79
N ASN A 45 -2.89 -9.12 -17.74
CA ASN A 45 -3.32 -10.50 -17.45
C ASN A 45 -2.14 -11.47 -17.39
N LYS A 46 -1.03 -11.20 -18.08
CA LYS A 46 0.23 -11.94 -17.92
C LYS A 46 1.25 -11.18 -17.07
N LEU A 47 0.79 -10.40 -16.10
CA LEU A 47 1.54 -10.24 -14.85
C LEU A 47 1.69 -11.63 -14.24
N ASN A 48 2.60 -12.44 -14.78
CA ASN A 48 2.85 -13.78 -14.31
C ASN A 48 3.22 -13.64 -12.83
N ILE A 49 2.27 -14.04 -11.98
CA ILE A 49 2.44 -14.19 -10.54
C ILE A 49 3.72 -15.04 -10.29
N ASP A 50 4.02 -15.95 -11.23
CA ASP A 50 5.15 -16.87 -11.24
C ASP A 50 6.52 -16.26 -11.58
N THR A 51 6.60 -15.07 -12.19
CA THR A 51 7.91 -14.46 -12.55
C THR A 51 8.47 -13.58 -11.43
N GLY A 52 7.69 -13.29 -10.37
CA GLY A 52 8.17 -12.63 -9.15
C GLY A 52 8.65 -11.18 -9.29
N ASN A 53 8.64 -10.61 -10.49
CA ASN A 53 9.23 -9.30 -10.82
C ASN A 53 8.23 -8.13 -10.78
N TRP A 54 7.24 -8.19 -9.89
CA TRP A 54 6.20 -7.18 -9.77
C TRP A 54 6.25 -6.48 -8.41
N THR A 55 5.84 -5.21 -8.40
CA THR A 55 5.77 -4.39 -7.18
C THR A 55 4.33 -4.37 -6.68
N GLN A 56 4.12 -4.90 -5.49
CA GLN A 56 2.82 -4.89 -4.80
C GLN A 56 2.84 -3.98 -3.58
N PHE A 57 1.73 -3.30 -3.33
CA PHE A 57 1.52 -2.45 -2.18
C PHE A 57 0.03 -2.23 -1.91
N GLU A 58 -0.29 -1.88 -0.67
CA GLU A 58 -1.66 -1.58 -0.27
C GLU A 58 -2.14 -0.29 -0.94
N PHE A 59 -3.31 -0.37 -1.57
CA PHE A 59 -3.88 0.79 -2.27
C PHE A 59 -4.13 1.96 -1.31
N PHE A 60 -4.56 1.66 -0.07
CA PHE A 60 -4.84 2.68 0.93
C PHE A 60 -3.60 3.54 1.23
N GLU A 61 -2.42 2.92 1.39
CA GLU A 61 -1.15 3.65 1.58
C GLU A 61 -0.90 4.63 0.44
N PHE A 62 -1.07 4.19 -0.81
CA PHE A 62 -0.85 5.00 -1.99
C PHE A 62 -1.90 6.13 -2.15
N ALA A 63 -3.16 5.84 -1.83
CA ALA A 63 -4.27 6.78 -1.95
C ALA A 63 -4.15 7.95 -0.95
N THR A 64 -3.49 7.73 0.20
CA THR A 64 -3.25 8.81 1.17
C THR A 64 -2.27 9.89 0.66
N LEU A 65 -1.42 9.56 -0.32
CA LEU A 65 -0.42 10.46 -0.84
C LEU A 65 -1.06 11.54 -1.73
N LYS A 66 -0.68 12.80 -1.50
CA LYS A 66 -1.22 13.94 -2.26
C LYS A 66 -0.26 14.38 -3.36
N SER A 67 1.04 14.35 -3.08
CA SER A 67 2.06 14.76 -4.05
C SER A 67 2.29 13.70 -5.13
N VAL A 68 2.31 14.13 -6.39
CA VAL A 68 2.68 13.28 -7.55
C VAL A 68 4.10 12.74 -7.40
N TYR A 69 5.02 13.55 -6.85
CA TYR A 69 6.38 13.12 -6.57
C TYR A 69 6.43 12.10 -5.43
N SER A 70 5.63 12.26 -4.37
CA SER A 70 5.54 11.25 -3.31
C SER A 70 5.06 9.91 -3.85
N LYS A 71 4.02 9.91 -4.69
CA LYS A 71 3.50 8.71 -5.36
C LYS A 71 4.55 8.02 -6.22
N SER A 72 5.30 8.80 -6.99
CA SER A 72 6.35 8.30 -7.87
C SER A 72 7.50 7.69 -7.07
N VAL A 73 7.99 8.39 -6.03
CA VAL A 73 9.05 7.89 -5.14
C VAL A 73 8.57 6.67 -4.36
N PHE A 74 7.34 6.68 -3.84
CA PHE A 74 6.73 5.54 -3.15
C PHE A 74 6.81 4.27 -3.98
N ARG A 75 6.52 4.36 -5.29
CA ARG A 75 6.58 3.21 -6.19
C ARG A 75 7.98 2.61 -6.29
N PHE A 76 9.01 3.46 -6.39
CA PHE A 76 10.40 3.00 -6.36
C PHE A 76 10.78 2.42 -5.00
N LEU A 77 10.43 3.06 -3.89
CA LEU A 77 10.74 2.51 -2.56
C LEU A 77 10.07 1.15 -2.31
N LYS A 78 8.82 0.97 -2.76
CA LYS A 78 8.15 -0.34 -2.70
C LYS A 78 8.84 -1.40 -3.57
N GLN A 79 9.36 -1.03 -4.74
CA GLN A 79 10.15 -1.96 -5.56
C GLN A 79 11.39 -2.47 -4.79
N TYR A 80 12.05 -1.59 -4.03
CA TYR A 80 13.24 -1.93 -3.23
C TYR A 80 12.93 -2.33 -1.78
N ARG A 81 11.68 -2.70 -1.45
CA ARG A 81 11.25 -2.96 -0.06
C ARG A 81 12.05 -4.04 0.69
N LYS A 82 12.55 -5.04 -0.06
CA LYS A 82 13.42 -6.12 0.47
C LYS A 82 14.87 -5.65 0.65
N THR A 83 15.34 -4.75 -0.21
CA THR A 83 16.72 -4.25 -0.19
C THR A 83 16.91 -3.16 0.86
N GLY A 84 15.91 -2.28 1.05
CA GLY A 84 15.91 -1.21 2.04
C GLY A 84 16.60 0.08 1.61
N PHE A 85 17.06 0.15 0.35
CA PHE A 85 17.59 1.39 -0.20
C PHE A 85 17.33 1.50 -1.70
N TRP A 86 17.21 2.74 -2.17
CA TRP A 86 17.13 3.08 -3.58
C TRP A 86 18.14 4.18 -3.89
N LYS A 87 19.10 3.88 -4.77
CA LYS A 87 20.16 4.78 -5.18
C LYS A 87 20.02 5.09 -6.66
N VAL A 88 20.08 6.37 -6.99
CA VAL A 88 19.79 6.86 -8.35
C VAL A 88 20.64 8.10 -8.62
N ASP A 89 21.17 8.19 -9.83
CA ASP A 89 21.91 9.38 -10.26
C ASP A 89 20.96 10.57 -10.51
N LEU A 90 21.52 11.77 -10.64
CA LEU A 90 20.71 12.98 -10.76
C LEU A 90 19.92 13.04 -12.08
N ALA A 91 20.46 12.50 -13.18
CA ALA A 91 19.82 12.55 -14.49
C ALA A 91 18.64 11.58 -14.54
N ASP A 92 18.87 10.34 -14.11
CA ASP A 92 17.84 9.32 -13.97
C ASP A 92 16.80 9.73 -12.93
N PHE A 93 17.19 10.36 -11.82
CA PHE A 93 16.23 10.87 -10.83
C PHE A 93 15.28 11.89 -11.45
N LYS A 94 15.80 12.83 -12.26
CA LYS A 94 14.95 13.80 -12.96
C LYS A 94 14.03 13.12 -13.97
N LYS A 95 14.57 12.18 -14.76
CA LYS A 95 13.82 11.45 -15.78
C LYS A 95 12.71 10.59 -15.16
N LEU A 96 13.02 9.78 -14.15
CA LEU A 96 12.10 8.84 -13.50
C LEU A 96 10.96 9.55 -12.76
N LEU A 97 11.21 10.75 -12.24
CA LEU A 97 10.22 11.56 -11.54
C LEU A 97 9.57 12.63 -12.43
N ASN A 98 9.88 12.68 -13.72
CA ASN A 98 9.44 13.72 -14.66
C ASN A 98 9.69 15.14 -14.10
N VAL A 99 10.87 15.38 -13.53
CA VAL A 99 11.26 16.68 -13.00
C VAL A 99 11.68 17.58 -14.18
N PRO A 100 11.17 18.81 -14.28
CA PRO A 100 11.58 19.73 -15.33
C PRO A 100 13.09 20.00 -15.31
N GLU A 101 13.74 20.04 -16.48
CA GLU A 101 15.18 20.26 -16.55
C GLU A 101 15.61 21.61 -15.95
N SER A 102 14.73 22.61 -16.01
CA SER A 102 14.92 23.94 -15.42
C SER A 102 15.04 23.93 -13.88
N TYR A 103 14.68 22.82 -13.22
CA TYR A 103 14.81 22.72 -11.77
C TYR A 103 16.28 22.63 -11.37
N LYS A 104 16.72 23.67 -10.64
CA LYS A 104 17.97 23.67 -9.89
C LYS A 104 17.85 22.71 -8.69
N PRO A 105 18.97 22.24 -8.12
CA PRO A 105 18.94 21.39 -6.93
C PRO A 105 18.09 21.94 -5.78
N THR A 106 18.04 23.26 -5.60
CA THR A 106 17.17 23.93 -4.61
C THR A 106 15.68 23.77 -4.89
N HIS A 107 15.28 23.77 -6.16
CA HIS A 107 13.89 23.49 -6.57
C HIS A 107 13.55 22.01 -6.33
N ILE A 108 14.49 21.09 -6.56
CA ILE A 108 14.31 19.68 -6.26
C ILE A 108 14.12 19.47 -4.76
N ASP A 109 14.96 20.09 -3.94
CA ASP A 109 14.84 20.00 -2.48
C ASP A 109 13.47 20.48 -1.98
N SER A 110 13.03 21.65 -2.46
CA SER A 110 11.80 22.30 -1.99
C SER A 110 10.52 21.69 -2.55
N ARG A 111 10.52 21.25 -3.82
CA ARG A 111 9.31 20.81 -4.54
C ARG A 111 9.18 19.29 -4.66
N VAL A 112 10.29 18.54 -4.54
CA VAL A 112 10.30 17.08 -4.68
C VAL A 112 10.61 16.44 -3.33
N LEU A 113 11.77 16.73 -2.75
CA LEU A 113 12.22 16.04 -1.53
C LEU A 113 11.44 16.45 -0.29
N LYS A 114 11.10 17.73 -0.13
CA LYS A 114 10.31 18.22 1.00
C LYS A 114 8.92 17.55 1.11
N PRO A 115 8.08 17.47 0.05
CA PRO A 115 6.81 16.74 0.16
C PRO A 115 7.01 15.24 0.37
N VAL A 116 8.01 14.63 -0.30
CA VAL A 116 8.35 13.21 -0.11
C VAL A 116 8.66 12.91 1.36
N MET A 117 9.52 13.72 1.99
CA MET A 117 9.89 13.58 3.40
C MET A 117 8.81 14.02 4.38
N LYS A 118 7.74 14.67 3.91
CA LYS A 118 6.57 14.98 4.72
C LYS A 118 5.57 13.83 4.77
N GLU A 119 5.36 13.15 3.63
CA GLU A 119 4.30 12.15 3.49
C GLU A 119 4.82 10.72 3.74
N LEU A 120 5.96 10.35 3.14
CA LEU A 120 6.43 8.96 3.12
C LEU A 120 6.94 8.39 4.46
N PRO A 121 7.46 9.16 5.43
CA PRO A 121 7.90 8.59 6.70
C PRO A 121 6.80 7.90 7.52
N SER A 122 5.53 8.24 7.27
CA SER A 122 4.38 7.58 7.90
C SER A 122 4.20 6.13 7.42
N ILE A 123 4.70 5.82 6.22
CA ILE A 123 4.60 4.52 5.57
C ILE A 123 5.93 3.76 5.70
N PHE A 124 7.05 4.43 5.40
CA PHE A 124 8.39 3.83 5.43
C PHE A 124 9.13 4.23 6.70
N LYS A 125 9.22 3.28 7.64
CA LYS A 125 9.94 3.47 8.90
C LYS A 125 11.42 3.73 8.62
N GLY A 126 11.96 4.75 9.30
CA GLY A 126 13.38 5.10 9.20
C GLY A 126 13.81 5.69 7.84
N LEU A 127 12.86 6.20 7.03
CA LEU A 127 13.17 6.82 5.74
C LEU A 127 14.15 8.00 5.90
N LYS A 128 15.26 7.95 5.17
CA LYS A 128 16.25 9.03 5.07
C LYS A 128 16.65 9.24 3.61
N VAL A 129 17.07 10.46 3.30
CA VAL A 129 17.57 10.83 1.98
C VAL A 129 18.97 11.40 2.12
N HIS A 130 19.92 10.78 1.43
CA HIS A 130 21.31 11.19 1.37
C HIS A 130 21.61 11.76 -0.02
N LYS A 131 22.29 12.90 -0.05
CA LYS A 131 22.76 13.53 -1.29
C LYS A 131 24.14 12.98 -1.61
N ILE A 132 24.26 12.28 -2.73
CA ILE A 132 25.54 11.76 -3.20
C ILE A 132 26.26 12.91 -3.91
N LYS A 133 27.43 13.30 -3.39
CA LYS A 133 28.25 14.36 -3.96
C LYS A 133 29.58 13.80 -4.48
N SER A 134 30.12 14.43 -5.52
CA SER A 134 31.46 14.14 -6.03
C SER A 134 32.50 14.46 -4.97
N ARG A 135 33.54 13.62 -4.87
CA ARG A 135 34.72 13.86 -4.01
C ARG A 135 35.69 14.88 -4.62
N ARG A 136 35.45 15.32 -5.86
CA ARG A 136 36.27 16.31 -6.56
C ARG A 136 35.94 17.73 -6.10
N ARG A 137 36.84 18.68 -6.38
CA ARG A 137 36.65 20.11 -6.12
C ARG A 137 35.30 20.58 -6.68
N GLY A 138 34.50 21.23 -5.85
CA GLY A 138 33.17 21.74 -6.22
C GLY A 138 31.98 20.95 -5.66
N ASN A 139 32.19 19.76 -5.08
CA ASN A 139 31.14 18.98 -4.39
C ASN A 139 29.84 18.83 -5.21
N GLN A 140 29.98 18.60 -6.52
CA GLN A 140 28.86 18.49 -7.44
C GLN A 140 27.90 17.38 -6.99
N LEU A 141 26.60 17.65 -7.03
CA LEU A 141 25.56 16.67 -6.74
C LEU A 141 25.49 15.64 -7.86
N LEU A 142 25.73 14.37 -7.53
CA LEU A 142 25.71 13.24 -8.45
C LEU A 142 24.38 12.48 -8.42
N GLY A 143 23.66 12.51 -7.30
CA GLY A 143 22.42 11.77 -7.16
C GLY A 143 21.89 11.72 -5.74
N TYR A 144 20.93 10.82 -5.53
CA TYR A 144 20.24 10.64 -4.26
C TYR A 144 20.24 9.17 -3.86
N GLU A 145 20.31 8.94 -2.55
CA GLU A 145 20.17 7.63 -1.93
C GLU A 145 19.09 7.71 -0.86
N PHE A 146 18.02 6.96 -1.07
CA PHE A 146 16.96 6.77 -0.10
C PHE A 146 17.25 5.51 0.70
N THR A 147 17.22 5.57 2.01
CA THR A 147 17.38 4.42 2.90
C THR A 147 16.18 4.31 3.82
N PHE A 148 15.74 3.09 4.12
CA PHE A 148 14.58 2.83 4.95
C PHE A 148 14.64 1.42 5.55
N GLN A 149 13.83 1.16 6.56
CA GLN A 149 13.76 -0.15 7.19
C GLN A 149 13.16 -1.18 6.23
N LYS A 150 13.88 -2.28 6.01
CA LYS A 150 13.44 -3.39 5.15
C LYS A 150 12.16 -4.00 5.69
N GLU A 151 11.25 -4.36 4.79
CA GLU A 151 10.08 -5.16 5.16
C GLU A 151 10.53 -6.60 5.43
N SER A 152 10.22 -7.15 6.62
CA SER A 152 10.41 -8.58 6.88
C SER A 152 9.35 -9.35 6.10
N THR A 153 9.78 -10.02 5.04
CA THR A 153 8.91 -11.01 4.39
C THR A 153 8.85 -12.19 5.34
N HIS A 154 7.70 -12.43 5.97
CA HIS A 154 7.46 -13.76 6.56
C HIS A 154 7.46 -14.73 5.37
N ASN A 155 8.21 -15.84 5.48
CA ASN A 155 8.12 -16.89 4.48
C ASN A 155 6.64 -17.26 4.31
N TRP A 156 6.22 -17.47 3.06
CA TRP A 156 4.91 -18.01 2.78
C TRP A 156 4.80 -19.33 3.58
N ILE A 157 3.83 -19.40 4.47
CA ILE A 157 3.48 -20.64 5.15
C ILE A 157 2.35 -21.19 4.30
N ASP A 158 2.58 -22.31 3.61
CA ASP A 158 1.51 -23.05 2.96
C ASP A 158 0.37 -23.24 3.99
N ASP A 159 -0.86 -23.02 3.56
CA ASP A 159 -2.07 -23.10 4.39
C ASP A 159 -2.31 -21.96 5.41
N LYS A 160 -1.56 -20.84 5.39
CA LYS A 160 -1.79 -19.70 6.32
C LYS A 160 -3.21 -19.13 6.29
N TYR A 161 -3.88 -19.21 5.14
CA TYR A 161 -5.26 -18.74 4.94
C TYR A 161 -6.26 -19.87 4.70
N ASP A 162 -5.78 -21.12 4.68
CA ASP A 162 -6.63 -22.30 4.61
C ASP A 162 -7.23 -22.55 5.99
N LYS A 163 -8.39 -21.94 6.22
CA LYS A 163 -9.24 -22.24 7.38
C LYS A 163 -9.86 -23.66 7.33
N SER A 164 -9.43 -24.50 6.39
CA SER A 164 -9.87 -25.88 6.21
C SER A 164 -9.21 -26.86 7.21
N GLY A 165 -8.05 -26.50 7.78
CA GLY A 165 -7.24 -27.41 8.60
C GLY A 165 -7.51 -27.40 10.12
N ASN A 166 -8.19 -26.39 10.67
CA ASN A 166 -8.33 -26.25 12.13
C ASN A 166 -9.68 -25.67 12.60
N ALA A 167 -10.75 -25.91 11.84
CA ALA A 167 -12.09 -25.82 12.42
C ALA A 167 -12.30 -27.09 13.27
N LYS A 168 -12.34 -26.95 14.60
CA LYS A 168 -12.82 -28.03 15.50
C LYS A 168 -14.20 -28.45 14.99
N LYS A 169 -14.32 -29.65 14.42
CA LYS A 169 -15.59 -30.16 13.91
C LYS A 169 -16.45 -30.54 15.11
N THR A 170 -17.40 -29.70 15.50
CA THR A 170 -18.54 -30.14 16.30
C THR A 170 -19.36 -31.14 15.47
N PRO A 171 -19.79 -32.28 16.04
CA PRO A 171 -20.64 -33.23 15.34
C PRO A 171 -21.90 -32.53 14.83
N VAL A 172 -22.25 -32.74 13.57
CA VAL A 172 -23.46 -32.18 12.96
C VAL A 172 -24.68 -32.58 13.79
N GLY A 173 -25.27 -31.63 14.52
CA GLY A 173 -26.43 -31.83 15.41
C GLY A 173 -26.21 -31.55 16.90
N SER A 174 -25.00 -31.22 17.36
CA SER A 174 -24.77 -30.85 18.77
C SER A 174 -25.33 -29.47 19.11
N LYS A 175 -26.14 -29.35 20.17
CA LYS A 175 -26.62 -28.05 20.72
C LYS A 175 -25.57 -27.31 21.56
N ILE A 176 -24.35 -27.83 21.62
CA ILE A 176 -23.27 -27.30 22.45
C ILE A 176 -22.42 -26.37 21.58
N PRO A 177 -22.30 -25.08 21.92
CA PRO A 177 -21.49 -24.13 21.16
C PRO A 177 -20.00 -24.48 21.21
N ASP A 178 -19.27 -24.13 20.15
CA ASP A 178 -17.82 -24.42 20.01
C ASP A 178 -16.94 -23.81 21.11
N TRP A 179 -17.46 -22.85 21.88
CA TRP A 179 -16.77 -22.18 22.99
C TRP A 179 -17.01 -22.86 24.37
N TYR A 180 -17.83 -23.90 24.45
CA TYR A 180 -18.09 -24.63 25.70
C TYR A 180 -16.96 -25.63 25.98
N ASP A 181 -16.27 -25.46 27.10
CA ASP A 181 -15.24 -26.37 27.59
C ASP A 181 -15.69 -26.98 28.93
N PRO A 182 -15.93 -28.31 29.00
CA PRO A 182 -16.39 -28.98 30.22
C PRO A 182 -15.35 -28.98 31.34
N ASP A 183 -14.06 -28.80 31.02
CA ASP A 183 -12.96 -28.80 31.98
C ASP A 183 -12.52 -27.38 32.40
N TYR A 184 -13.27 -26.35 31.99
CA TYR A 184 -12.97 -24.96 32.32
C TYR A 184 -12.96 -24.73 33.84
N LYS A 185 -11.83 -24.23 34.35
CA LYS A 185 -11.69 -23.74 35.72
C LYS A 185 -11.55 -22.23 35.69
N ASN A 186 -12.43 -21.52 36.39
CA ASN A 186 -12.35 -20.08 36.50
C ASN A 186 -11.19 -19.68 37.43
N GLU A 187 -10.12 -19.12 36.87
CA GLU A 187 -8.93 -18.66 37.60
C GLU A 187 -9.09 -17.24 38.18
N THR A 188 -10.26 -16.62 38.02
CA THR A 188 -10.51 -15.24 38.45
C THR A 188 -10.55 -15.15 39.98
N THR A 189 -9.78 -14.21 40.54
CA THR A 189 -9.77 -13.94 41.99
C THR A 189 -11.15 -13.49 42.49
N PRO A 190 -11.50 -13.75 43.77
CA PRO A 190 -12.82 -13.39 44.32
C PRO A 190 -13.15 -11.89 44.18
N GLU A 191 -12.15 -11.02 44.29
CA GLU A 191 -12.29 -9.58 44.12
C GLU A 191 -12.68 -9.20 42.69
N SER A 192 -12.02 -9.82 41.70
CA SER A 192 -12.29 -9.57 40.29
C SER A 192 -13.67 -10.09 39.86
N GLN A 193 -14.16 -11.18 40.48
CA GLN A 193 -15.51 -11.68 40.25
C GLN A 193 -16.57 -10.67 40.72
N LYS A 194 -16.37 -10.07 41.89
CA LYS A 194 -17.29 -9.08 42.46
C LYS A 194 -17.38 -7.82 41.60
N GLU A 195 -16.27 -7.38 41.02
CA GLU A 195 -16.27 -6.22 40.13
C GLU A 195 -16.98 -6.51 38.79
N LEU A 196 -16.80 -7.72 38.23
CA LEU A 196 -17.53 -8.14 37.03
C LEU A 196 -19.05 -8.21 37.27
N GLU A 197 -19.48 -8.66 38.45
CA GLU A 197 -20.90 -8.64 38.82
C GLU A 197 -21.45 -7.22 38.92
N ARG A 198 -20.68 -6.29 39.49
CA ARG A 198 -21.04 -4.87 39.56
C ARG A 198 -21.22 -4.30 38.16
N ILE A 199 -20.27 -4.54 37.26
CA ILE A 199 -20.29 -4.08 35.86
C ILE A 199 -21.47 -4.69 35.10
N LYS A 200 -21.74 -5.98 35.33
CA LYS A 200 -22.88 -6.68 34.73
C LYS A 200 -24.21 -6.05 35.16
N GLN A 201 -24.37 -5.79 36.46
CA GLN A 201 -25.60 -5.20 36.99
C GLN A 201 -25.82 -3.78 36.44
N GLU A 202 -24.76 -2.96 36.43
CA GLU A 202 -24.80 -1.59 35.89
C GLU A 202 -25.19 -1.58 34.39
N SER A 203 -24.69 -2.55 33.62
CA SER A 203 -25.01 -2.71 32.21
C SER A 203 -26.47 -3.14 31.98
N LEU A 204 -27.00 -4.01 32.84
CA LEU A 204 -28.39 -4.45 32.79
C LEU A 204 -29.36 -3.33 33.15
N ASP A 205 -29.02 -2.50 34.13
CA ASP A 205 -29.84 -1.36 34.54
C ASP A 205 -29.84 -0.29 33.44
N LYS A 206 -28.71 -0.09 32.75
CA LYS A 206 -28.62 0.78 31.56
C LYS A 206 -29.45 0.30 30.37
N MET A 207 -29.73 -1.00 30.26
CA MET A 207 -30.56 -1.55 29.18
C MET A 207 -32.07 -1.48 29.47
N LYS A 208 -32.46 -1.22 30.72
CA LYS A 208 -33.88 -1.14 31.13
C LYS A 208 -34.45 0.28 31.12
N ASN A 209 -33.60 1.30 30.95
CA ASN A 209 -33.97 2.70 30.76
C ASN A 209 -33.90 3.08 29.28
#